data_AF-A0A267DCN1-F1
#
_entry.id   AF-A0A267DCN1-F1
#
_cell.length_a   1.000
_cell.length_b   1.000
_cell.length_c   1.000
_cell.angle_alpha   90.00
_cell.angle_beta   90.00
_cell.angle_gamma   90.00
#
_symmetry.space_group_name_H-M   'P 1'
#
loop_
_entity.id
_entity.type
_entity.pdbx_description
1 polymer ?
#
loop_
_entity_poly.entity_id
_entity_poly.type
_entity_poly.pdbx_seq_one_letter_code
_entity_poly.pdbx_strand_id
1 'polypeptide(L)'
;MPKRGRGSLSRSTRAASDAKKRRASETPDERAARVERERQHRAERAEGEVERQNRLESNRMRTAGSREAEGEVQRQHRLECNRLRTAGSREAEGEVQRQHRLECNRLRLAESRDAEGEVERQNRLDHDRLRAVESREAEEEAVHLHRLEAQRQRQVQYRAAESAEDHDRRVHAQAEWRRDRLLELAHQPHVLGRMDRQCPHCSALRWTDEPASICCHAGKTVLEQRRDPPDVLKRLLTGEHPFSSQFLKDIRKYNGALHMTSLGSRQREQPGWNPSFILHGQMHHRIGSLLPDPGDAARFCQVFFVDQELQNRLQWTAGLNDTLLQELQAVLHDCNSYVRSLKSAVDLLRSDPQLQSARVVINPDARPSGEHVRRFNLPECSEVGILTDLGDADGVVQAQWRSVVLRLRGGGLQEISETHRSYDPLEYVLLLPYGEDGWHIGLKKDRGITMMKYYAYLIQVRPGQFNSLLYGRRLFQ
;
A
#
# COMPACT_ATOMS: atom_id res chain seq x y z
N MET A 1 -55.09 80.16 -1.24
CA MET A 1 -54.85 79.58 -2.58
C MET A 1 -54.78 80.72 -3.61
N PRO A 2 -53.58 81.22 -3.98
CA PRO A 2 -53.50 82.24 -5.03
C PRO A 2 -53.75 81.58 -6.40
N LYS A 3 -54.74 82.09 -7.13
CA LYS A 3 -55.06 81.69 -8.51
C LYS A 3 -53.88 82.00 -9.42
N ARG A 4 -53.05 81.00 -9.76
CA ARG A 4 -52.07 81.13 -10.85
C ARG A 4 -52.83 81.35 -12.16
N GLY A 5 -52.68 82.54 -12.75
CA GLY A 5 -53.41 82.95 -13.95
C GLY A 5 -53.11 82.09 -15.18
N ARG A 6 -54.16 81.73 -15.93
CA ARG A 6 -54.12 81.00 -17.23
C ARG A 6 -53.22 81.65 -18.30
N GLY A 7 -52.74 82.88 -18.09
CA GLY A 7 -51.80 83.57 -19.00
C GLY A 7 -50.35 83.10 -18.95
N SER A 8 -49.92 82.33 -17.93
CA SER A 8 -48.52 81.87 -17.86
C SER A 8 -48.23 80.70 -18.80
N LEU A 9 -49.21 79.81 -19.01
CA LEU A 9 -49.08 78.64 -19.89
C LEU A 9 -48.99 79.05 -21.37
N SER A 10 -49.82 80.00 -21.83
CA SER A 10 -49.83 80.45 -23.23
C SER A 10 -48.59 81.29 -23.62
N ARG A 11 -48.01 82.03 -22.67
CA ARG A 11 -46.76 82.79 -22.88
C ARG A 11 -45.55 81.85 -22.90
N SER A 12 -45.57 80.81 -22.07
CA SER A 12 -44.57 79.73 -22.06
C SER A 12 -44.57 78.92 -23.37
N THR A 13 -45.74 78.62 -23.95
CA THR A 13 -45.81 77.89 -25.23
C THR A 13 -45.35 78.70 -26.43
N ARG A 14 -45.65 80.00 -26.50
CA ARG A 14 -45.13 80.90 -27.54
C ARG A 14 -43.60 81.05 -27.46
N ALA A 15 -43.06 81.30 -26.26
CA ALA A 15 -41.61 81.38 -26.06
C ALA A 15 -40.88 80.07 -26.40
N ALA A 16 -41.47 78.91 -26.07
CA ALA A 16 -40.93 77.60 -26.45
C ALA A 16 -40.96 77.37 -27.97
N SER A 17 -42.05 77.80 -28.64
CA SER A 17 -42.18 77.74 -30.10
C SER A 17 -41.14 78.62 -30.80
N ASP A 18 -40.93 79.85 -30.32
CA ASP A 18 -39.96 80.77 -30.92
C ASP A 18 -38.52 80.30 -30.68
N ALA A 19 -38.22 79.74 -29.51
CA ALA A 19 -36.94 79.08 -29.24
C ALA A 19 -36.72 77.86 -30.15
N LYS A 20 -37.76 77.07 -30.43
CA LYS A 20 -37.70 75.94 -31.37
C LYS A 20 -37.40 76.41 -32.80
N LYS A 21 -38.06 77.49 -33.26
CA LYS A 21 -37.81 78.09 -34.58
C LYS A 21 -36.39 78.63 -34.70
N ARG A 22 -35.90 79.38 -33.70
CA ARG A 22 -34.52 79.88 -33.65
C ARG A 22 -33.48 78.75 -33.69
N ARG A 23 -33.70 77.69 -32.91
CA ARG A 23 -32.83 76.50 -32.92
C ARG A 23 -32.84 75.73 -34.23
N ALA A 24 -33.96 75.76 -34.96
CA ALA A 24 -34.08 75.10 -36.27
C ALA A 24 -33.36 75.88 -37.38
N SER A 25 -33.14 77.19 -37.19
CA SER A 25 -32.40 78.05 -38.12
C SER A 25 -30.93 78.27 -37.73
N GLU A 26 -30.43 77.62 -36.67
CA GLU A 26 -29.02 77.71 -36.23
C GLU A 26 -28.10 77.01 -37.23
N THR A 27 -26.99 77.67 -37.59
CA THR A 27 -25.87 77.00 -38.27
C THR A 27 -25.13 76.04 -37.32
N PRO A 28 -24.35 75.05 -37.82
CA PRO A 28 -23.56 74.16 -36.97
C PRO A 28 -22.64 74.90 -35.99
N ASP A 29 -22.02 76.00 -36.42
CA ASP A 29 -21.12 76.81 -35.60
C ASP A 29 -21.86 77.62 -34.53
N GLU A 30 -23.01 78.22 -34.88
CA GLU A 30 -23.87 78.92 -33.92
C GLU A 30 -24.43 77.96 -32.86
N ARG A 31 -24.80 76.75 -33.28
CA ARG A 31 -25.23 75.68 -32.38
C ARG A 31 -24.08 75.25 -31.45
N ALA A 32 -22.88 75.07 -31.98
CA ALA A 32 -21.70 74.70 -31.19
C ALA A 32 -21.38 75.80 -30.16
N ALA A 33 -21.36 77.07 -30.57
CA ALA A 33 -21.14 78.21 -29.68
C ALA A 33 -22.23 78.33 -28.60
N ARG A 34 -23.50 78.07 -28.92
CA ARG A 34 -24.57 78.04 -27.91
C ARG A 34 -24.39 76.90 -26.92
N VAL A 35 -24.10 75.69 -27.39
CA VAL A 35 -23.85 74.53 -26.52
C VAL A 35 -22.63 74.77 -25.64
N GLU A 36 -21.59 75.42 -26.15
CA GLU A 36 -20.39 75.75 -25.38
C GLU A 36 -20.67 76.81 -24.31
N ARG A 37 -21.43 77.87 -24.63
CA ARG A 37 -21.90 78.84 -23.61
C ARG A 37 -22.76 78.16 -22.54
N GLU A 38 -23.63 77.23 -22.92
CA GLU A 38 -24.43 76.46 -21.97
C GLU A 38 -23.57 75.52 -21.09
N ARG A 39 -22.46 74.99 -21.63
CA ARG A 39 -21.49 74.19 -20.87
C ARG A 39 -20.73 75.05 -19.86
N GLN A 40 -20.21 76.19 -20.30
CA GLN A 40 -19.47 77.14 -19.46
C GLN A 40 -20.34 77.63 -18.29
N HIS A 41 -21.55 78.09 -18.58
CA HIS A 41 -22.50 78.51 -17.53
C HIS A 41 -22.85 77.37 -16.55
N ARG A 42 -22.89 76.11 -17.00
CA ARG A 42 -23.10 74.96 -16.10
C ARG A 42 -21.87 74.62 -15.27
N ALA A 43 -20.67 74.82 -15.82
CA ALA A 43 -19.41 74.58 -15.13
C ALA A 43 -19.10 75.64 -14.06
N GLU A 44 -19.47 76.90 -14.31
CA GLU A 44 -19.27 78.04 -13.40
C GLU A 44 -20.26 78.04 -12.22
N ARG A 45 -21.32 77.22 -12.27
CA ARG A 45 -22.31 77.12 -11.20
C ARG A 45 -21.72 76.36 -10.02
N ALA A 46 -21.39 77.09 -8.95
CA ALA A 46 -21.07 76.49 -7.66
C ALA A 46 -22.33 75.81 -7.09
N GLU A 47 -22.24 74.50 -6.87
CA GLU A 47 -23.32 73.69 -6.32
C GLU A 47 -22.95 73.29 -4.89
N GLY A 48 -23.85 73.53 -3.94
CA GLY A 48 -23.66 73.10 -2.55
C GLY A 48 -23.73 71.56 -2.42
N GLU A 49 -23.22 71.01 -1.31
CA GLU A 49 -23.19 69.56 -1.11
C GLU A 49 -24.57 68.91 -1.15
N VAL A 50 -25.57 69.52 -0.50
CA VAL A 50 -26.96 69.05 -0.47
C VAL A 50 -27.63 69.14 -1.85
N GLU A 51 -27.40 70.24 -2.58
CA GLU A 51 -27.91 70.40 -3.95
C GLU A 51 -27.31 69.34 -4.89
N ARG A 52 -26.01 69.08 -4.74
CA ARG A 52 -25.30 68.03 -5.49
C ARG A 52 -25.86 66.65 -5.16
N GLN A 53 -26.09 66.33 -3.89
CA GLN A 53 -26.70 65.06 -3.49
C GLN A 53 -28.09 64.87 -4.11
N ASN A 54 -28.96 65.86 -3.99
CA ASN A 54 -30.31 65.83 -4.58
C ASN A 54 -30.29 65.67 -6.11
N ARG A 55 -29.35 66.34 -6.80
CA ARG A 55 -29.16 66.21 -8.25
C ARG A 55 -28.67 64.80 -8.63
N LEU A 56 -27.70 64.25 -7.89
CA LEU A 56 -27.18 62.91 -8.13
C LEU A 56 -28.26 61.84 -7.88
N GLU A 57 -29.07 62.00 -6.83
CA GLU A 57 -30.20 61.12 -6.53
C GLU A 57 -31.28 61.20 -7.61
N SER A 58 -31.66 62.41 -8.03
CA SER A 58 -32.59 62.61 -9.15
C SER A 58 -32.08 62.00 -10.46
N ASN A 59 -30.77 62.06 -10.71
CA ASN A 59 -30.14 61.39 -11.87
C ASN A 59 -30.18 59.86 -11.73
N ARG A 60 -29.92 59.34 -10.54
CA ARG A 60 -30.00 57.90 -10.24
C ARG A 60 -31.41 57.38 -10.50
N MET A 61 -32.43 58.07 -10.01
CA MET A 61 -33.84 57.68 -10.19
C MET A 61 -34.26 57.71 -11.67
N ARG A 62 -33.90 58.77 -12.42
CA ARG A 62 -34.15 58.84 -13.87
C ARG A 62 -33.45 57.72 -14.64
N THR A 63 -32.22 57.40 -14.26
CA THR A 63 -31.45 56.32 -14.89
C THR A 63 -32.05 54.95 -14.57
N ALA A 64 -32.51 54.73 -13.33
CA ALA A 64 -33.18 53.51 -12.94
C ALA A 64 -34.48 53.31 -13.72
N GLY A 65 -35.35 54.34 -13.79
CA GLY A 65 -36.59 54.27 -14.57
C GLY A 65 -36.36 54.05 -16.07
N SER A 66 -35.31 54.65 -16.65
CA SER A 66 -34.93 54.39 -18.04
C SER A 66 -34.46 52.95 -18.28
N ARG A 67 -33.72 52.36 -17.31
CA ARG A 67 -33.28 50.95 -17.37
C ARG A 67 -34.42 49.96 -17.18
N GLU A 68 -35.43 50.31 -16.40
CA GLU A 68 -36.61 49.48 -16.18
C GLU A 68 -37.53 49.47 -17.40
N ALA A 69 -37.64 50.60 -18.10
CA ALA A 69 -38.39 50.72 -19.36
C ALA A 69 -37.61 50.20 -20.59
N GLU A 70 -36.39 49.70 -20.42
CA GLU A 70 -35.50 49.26 -21.50
C GLU A 70 -35.97 47.92 -22.09
N GLY A 71 -36.18 47.87 -23.40
CA GLY A 71 -36.46 46.61 -24.10
C GLY A 71 -35.21 45.72 -24.22
N GLU A 72 -35.41 44.43 -24.54
CA GLU A 72 -34.31 43.45 -24.59
C GLU A 72 -33.17 43.85 -25.54
N VAL A 73 -33.49 44.32 -26.75
CA VAL A 73 -32.50 44.75 -27.75
C VAL A 73 -31.71 45.96 -27.28
N GLN A 74 -32.38 46.94 -26.66
CA GLN A 74 -31.74 48.14 -26.11
C GLN A 74 -30.79 47.75 -24.96
N ARG A 75 -31.24 46.82 -24.10
CA ARG A 75 -30.45 46.26 -23.00
C ARG A 75 -29.21 45.54 -23.49
N GLN A 76 -29.34 44.69 -24.51
CA GLN A 76 -28.21 43.97 -25.11
C GLN A 76 -27.19 44.97 -25.69
N HIS A 77 -27.64 45.94 -26.49
CA HIS A 77 -26.78 46.98 -27.06
C HIS A 77 -26.06 47.78 -25.98
N ARG A 78 -26.74 48.19 -24.89
CA ARG A 78 -26.13 48.91 -23.78
C ARG A 78 -25.06 48.06 -23.05
N LEU A 79 -25.36 46.78 -22.80
CA LEU A 79 -24.41 45.87 -22.17
C LEU A 79 -23.19 45.64 -23.05
N GLU A 80 -23.37 45.55 -24.36
CA GLU A 80 -22.29 45.44 -25.34
C GLU A 80 -21.43 46.72 -25.40
N CYS A 81 -22.04 47.90 -25.51
CA CYS A 81 -21.31 49.17 -25.42
C CYS A 81 -20.50 49.30 -24.12
N ASN A 82 -21.08 48.86 -22.98
CA ASN A 82 -20.37 48.85 -21.71
C ASN A 82 -19.20 47.84 -21.70
N ARG A 83 -19.38 46.66 -22.31
CA ARG A 83 -18.33 45.65 -22.45
C ARG A 83 -17.16 46.21 -23.28
N LEU A 84 -17.45 46.84 -24.42
CA LEU A 84 -16.44 47.45 -25.29
C LEU A 84 -15.70 48.60 -24.58
N ARG A 85 -16.42 49.50 -23.89
CA ARG A 85 -15.79 50.57 -23.11
C ARG A 85 -14.89 50.02 -22.01
N THR A 86 -15.31 48.95 -21.33
CA THR A 86 -14.52 48.29 -20.28
C THR A 86 -13.29 47.61 -20.87
N ALA A 87 -13.41 46.96 -22.03
CA ALA A 87 -12.29 46.35 -22.73
C ALA A 87 -11.26 47.41 -23.15
N GLY A 88 -11.70 48.50 -23.79
CA GLY A 88 -10.82 49.60 -24.17
C GLY A 88 -10.15 50.27 -22.96
N SER A 89 -10.88 50.43 -21.85
CA SER A 89 -10.27 50.92 -20.60
C SER A 89 -9.21 49.97 -20.06
N ARG A 90 -9.41 48.65 -20.14
CA ARG A 90 -8.44 47.63 -19.69
C ARG A 90 -7.22 47.54 -20.61
N GLU A 91 -7.38 47.83 -21.89
CA GLU A 91 -6.29 47.87 -22.87
C GLU A 91 -5.41 49.10 -22.65
N ALA A 92 -6.02 50.23 -22.29
CA ALA A 92 -5.31 51.47 -21.94
C ALA A 92 -4.74 51.48 -20.50
N GLU A 93 -4.98 50.45 -19.68
CA GLU A 93 -4.45 50.34 -18.32
C GLU A 93 -2.92 50.15 -18.34
N GLY A 94 -2.20 51.02 -17.62
CA GLY A 94 -0.78 50.81 -17.34
C GLY A 94 -0.56 49.64 -16.37
N GLU A 95 0.70 49.16 -16.27
CA GLU A 95 1.03 48.00 -15.42
C GLU A 95 0.67 48.19 -13.95
N VAL A 96 0.98 49.35 -13.37
CA VAL A 96 0.65 49.68 -11.97
C VAL A 96 -0.86 49.68 -11.72
N GLN A 97 -1.63 50.26 -12.64
CA GLN A 97 -3.09 50.29 -12.55
C GLN A 97 -3.69 48.88 -12.65
N ARG A 98 -3.14 48.06 -13.56
CA ARG A 98 -3.51 46.66 -13.72
C ARG A 98 -3.21 45.85 -12.45
N GLN A 99 -2.02 46.00 -11.86
CA GLN A 99 -1.64 45.32 -10.62
C GLN A 99 -2.56 45.72 -9.47
N HIS A 100 -2.79 47.03 -9.27
CA HIS A 100 -3.71 47.53 -8.25
C HIS A 100 -5.14 46.99 -8.43
N ARG A 101 -5.66 46.93 -9.67
CA ARG A 101 -6.98 46.35 -9.95
C ARG A 101 -7.03 44.85 -9.63
N LEU A 102 -6.00 44.09 -10.00
CA LEU A 102 -5.93 42.66 -9.70
C LEU A 102 -5.83 42.40 -8.20
N GLU A 103 -5.08 43.22 -7.47
CA GLU A 103 -4.98 43.16 -6.02
C GLU A 103 -6.31 43.50 -5.33
N CYS A 104 -6.97 44.60 -5.73
CA CYS A 104 -8.31 44.95 -5.24
C CYS A 104 -9.34 43.86 -5.54
N ASN A 105 -9.20 43.13 -6.65
CA ASN A 105 -10.05 41.99 -6.96
C ASN A 105 -9.74 40.79 -6.05
N ARG A 106 -8.44 40.50 -5.84
CA ARG A 106 -7.98 39.43 -4.94
C ARG A 106 -8.50 39.63 -3.52
N LEU A 107 -8.39 40.85 -2.97
CA LEU A 107 -8.85 41.17 -1.62
C LEU A 107 -10.36 41.02 -1.48
N ARG A 108 -11.14 41.58 -2.41
CA ARG A 108 -12.61 41.43 -2.40
C ARG A 108 -13.06 39.99 -2.52
N LEU A 109 -12.38 39.18 -3.34
CA LEU A 109 -12.67 37.75 -3.46
C LEU A 109 -12.30 36.98 -2.18
N ALA A 110 -11.22 37.36 -1.49
CA ALA A 110 -10.86 36.76 -0.21
C ALA A 110 -11.90 37.10 0.86
N GLU A 111 -12.27 38.38 1.01
CA GLU A 111 -13.32 38.82 1.94
C GLU A 111 -14.66 38.12 1.66
N SER A 112 -15.04 37.97 0.38
CA SER A 112 -16.24 37.23 0.02
C SER A 112 -16.17 35.76 0.42
N ARG A 113 -15.01 35.10 0.25
CA ARG A 113 -14.79 33.69 0.62
C ARG A 113 -14.77 33.48 2.13
N ASP A 114 -14.25 34.44 2.89
CA ASP A 114 -14.22 34.39 4.35
C ASP A 114 -15.63 34.59 4.94
N ALA A 115 -16.49 35.32 4.22
CA ALA A 115 -17.89 35.51 4.59
C ALA A 115 -18.84 34.41 4.07
N GLU A 116 -18.37 33.46 3.25
CA GLU A 116 -19.20 32.38 2.67
C GLU A 116 -19.71 31.43 3.77
N GLY A 117 -21.01 31.14 3.75
CA GLY A 117 -21.59 30.07 4.57
C GLY A 117 -21.21 28.67 4.07
N GLU A 118 -21.42 27.64 4.89
CA GLU A 118 -21.06 26.25 4.57
C GLU A 118 -21.74 25.72 3.30
N VAL A 119 -23.04 25.99 3.13
CA VAL A 119 -23.82 25.58 1.96
C VAL A 119 -23.35 26.29 0.69
N GLU A 120 -23.08 27.59 0.77
CA GLU A 120 -22.58 28.39 -0.36
C GLU A 120 -21.19 27.92 -0.78
N ARG A 121 -20.32 27.65 0.19
CA ARG A 121 -18.99 27.08 -0.03
C ARG A 121 -19.08 25.72 -0.72
N GLN A 122 -19.97 24.85 -0.26
CA GLN A 122 -20.15 23.52 -0.85
C GLN A 122 -20.62 23.63 -2.30
N ASN A 123 -21.64 24.45 -2.56
CA ASN A 123 -22.13 24.70 -3.92
C ASN A 123 -21.03 25.24 -4.83
N ARG A 124 -20.21 26.19 -4.36
CA ARG A 124 -19.07 26.72 -5.13
C ARG A 124 -18.05 25.63 -5.44
N LEU A 125 -17.66 24.82 -4.46
CA LEU A 125 -16.72 23.72 -4.67
C LEU A 125 -17.25 22.69 -5.67
N ASP A 126 -18.53 22.38 -5.62
CA ASP A 126 -19.15 21.45 -6.58
C ASP A 126 -19.22 22.05 -7.99
N HIS A 127 -19.53 23.35 -8.13
CA HIS A 127 -19.44 24.04 -9.42
C HIS A 127 -18.00 24.09 -9.96
N ASP A 128 -17.02 24.37 -9.10
CA ASP A 128 -15.60 24.38 -9.48
C ASP A 128 -15.13 22.97 -9.92
N ARG A 129 -15.60 21.91 -9.24
CA ARG A 129 -15.35 20.51 -9.63
C ARG A 129 -15.94 20.20 -11.00
N LEU A 130 -17.19 20.57 -11.25
CA LEU A 130 -17.84 20.33 -12.55
C LEU A 130 -17.10 21.06 -13.68
N ARG A 131 -16.75 22.33 -13.50
CA ARG A 131 -15.96 23.07 -14.49
C ARG A 131 -14.58 22.48 -14.73
N ALA A 132 -13.94 21.96 -13.68
CA ALA A 132 -12.65 21.28 -13.84
C ALA A 132 -12.79 19.95 -14.62
N VAL A 133 -13.90 19.23 -14.47
CA VAL A 133 -14.19 18.04 -15.27
C VAL A 133 -14.43 18.41 -16.73
N GLU A 134 -15.35 19.35 -16.99
CA GLU A 134 -15.63 19.83 -18.35
C GLU A 134 -14.37 20.36 -19.05
N SER A 135 -13.53 21.12 -18.33
CA SER A 135 -12.26 21.59 -18.85
C SER A 135 -11.30 20.45 -19.19
N ARG A 136 -11.27 19.37 -18.39
CA ARG A 136 -10.41 18.20 -18.63
C ARG A 136 -10.91 17.33 -19.78
N GLU A 137 -12.22 17.24 -19.96
CA GLU A 137 -12.83 16.51 -21.08
C GLU A 137 -12.62 17.23 -22.41
N ALA A 138 -12.57 18.56 -22.38
CA ALA A 138 -12.25 19.41 -23.54
C ALA A 138 -10.74 19.63 -23.76
N GLU A 139 -9.85 19.03 -22.96
CA GLU A 139 -8.39 19.16 -23.13
C GLU A 139 -7.93 18.48 -24.43
N GLU A 140 -7.18 19.20 -25.25
CA GLU A 140 -6.42 18.60 -26.34
C GLU A 140 -5.27 17.73 -25.79
N GLU A 141 -4.86 16.72 -26.55
CA GLU A 141 -3.89 15.70 -26.10
C GLU A 141 -2.54 16.30 -25.64
N ALA A 142 -2.04 17.32 -26.35
CA ALA A 142 -0.80 18.01 -25.97
C ALA A 142 -0.90 18.71 -24.61
N VAL A 143 -2.05 19.33 -24.32
CA VAL A 143 -2.32 20.01 -23.04
C VAL A 143 -2.47 18.98 -21.92
N HIS A 144 -3.16 17.88 -22.20
CA HIS A 144 -3.32 16.76 -21.27
C HIS A 144 -1.97 16.18 -20.83
N LEU A 145 -1.08 15.89 -21.79
CA LEU A 145 0.26 15.36 -21.53
C LEU A 145 1.13 16.34 -20.74
N HIS A 146 1.10 17.62 -21.10
CA HIS A 146 1.83 18.66 -20.37
C HIS A 146 1.36 18.75 -18.91
N ARG A 147 0.05 18.71 -18.66
CA ARG A 147 -0.51 18.72 -17.30
C ARG A 147 -0.06 17.51 -16.48
N LEU A 148 -0.08 16.31 -17.07
CA LEU A 148 0.37 15.08 -16.41
C LEU A 148 1.86 15.13 -16.06
N GLU A 149 2.71 15.60 -16.97
CA GLU A 149 4.15 15.73 -16.72
C GLU A 149 4.41 16.79 -15.63
N ALA A 150 3.74 17.94 -15.67
CA ALA A 150 3.84 18.95 -14.61
C ALA A 150 3.36 18.40 -13.26
N GLN A 151 2.33 17.55 -13.23
CA GLN A 151 1.86 16.89 -12.01
C GLN A 151 2.89 15.89 -11.48
N ARG A 152 3.52 15.10 -12.37
CA ARG A 152 4.58 14.15 -12.02
C ARG A 152 5.79 14.87 -11.42
N GLN A 153 6.23 15.97 -12.04
CA GLN A 153 7.36 16.76 -11.54
C GLN A 153 7.09 17.35 -10.16
N ARG A 154 5.88 17.90 -9.93
CA ARG A 154 5.48 18.38 -8.60
C ARG A 154 5.48 17.27 -7.54
N GLN A 155 5.00 16.07 -7.88
CA GLN A 155 5.04 14.94 -6.95
C GLN A 155 6.47 14.50 -6.61
N VAL A 156 7.37 14.50 -7.60
CA VAL A 156 8.78 14.16 -7.37
C VAL A 156 9.44 15.18 -6.45
N GLN A 157 9.23 16.48 -6.70
CA GLN A 157 9.75 17.54 -5.83
C GLN A 157 9.20 17.45 -4.41
N TYR A 158 7.89 17.20 -4.27
CA TYR A 158 7.27 16.99 -2.97
C TYR A 158 7.88 15.80 -2.21
N ARG A 159 8.05 14.65 -2.87
CA ARG A 159 8.67 13.46 -2.26
C ARG A 159 10.13 13.66 -1.89
N ALA A 160 10.87 14.45 -2.68
CA ALA A 160 12.28 14.74 -2.41
C ALA A 160 12.45 15.69 -1.21
N ALA A 161 11.47 16.56 -0.95
CA ALA A 161 11.45 17.49 0.18
C ALA A 161 10.72 16.93 1.42
N GLU A 162 10.19 15.70 1.35
CA GLU A 162 9.41 15.07 2.42
C GLU A 162 10.33 14.65 3.59
N SER A 163 9.95 14.99 4.83
CA SER A 163 10.64 14.50 6.02
C SER A 163 10.30 13.02 6.28
N ALA A 164 11.14 12.32 7.05
CA ALA A 164 10.88 10.91 7.40
C ALA A 164 9.54 10.72 8.14
N GLU A 165 9.16 11.66 9.02
CA GLU A 165 7.89 11.61 9.75
C GLU A 165 6.67 11.83 8.84
N ASP A 166 6.80 12.74 7.86
CA ASP A 166 5.73 12.99 6.88
C ASP A 166 5.57 11.82 5.91
N HIS A 167 6.68 11.18 5.55
CA HIS A 167 6.69 9.96 4.76
C HIS A 167 5.90 8.85 5.44
N ASP A 168 6.21 8.57 6.71
CA ASP A 168 5.53 7.53 7.49
C ASP A 168 4.04 7.83 7.64
N ARG A 169 3.67 9.08 7.96
CA ARG A 169 2.27 9.51 8.04
C ARG A 169 1.52 9.28 6.72
N ARG A 170 2.12 9.61 5.58
CA ARG A 170 1.51 9.39 4.25
C ARG A 170 1.35 7.91 3.93
N VAL A 171 2.36 7.09 4.22
CA VAL A 171 2.31 5.64 3.97
C VAL A 171 1.24 4.98 4.84
N HIS A 172 1.14 5.37 6.11
CA HIS A 172 0.08 4.92 7.01
C HIS A 172 -1.31 5.33 6.50
N ALA A 173 -1.53 6.61 6.19
CA ALA A 173 -2.79 7.08 5.66
C ALA A 173 -3.19 6.37 4.34
N GLN A 174 -2.21 6.06 3.49
CA GLN A 174 -2.46 5.30 2.27
C GLN A 174 -2.85 3.84 2.56
N ALA A 175 -2.25 3.21 3.56
CA ALA A 175 -2.60 1.86 3.99
C ALA A 175 -4.01 1.82 4.59
N GLU A 176 -4.38 2.82 5.39
CA GLU A 176 -5.72 2.96 5.95
C GLU A 176 -6.77 3.15 4.85
N TRP A 177 -6.54 4.06 3.91
CA TRP A 177 -7.43 4.25 2.78
C TRP A 177 -7.60 2.97 1.94
N ARG A 178 -6.52 2.20 1.72
CA ARG A 178 -6.61 0.91 1.02
C ARG A 178 -7.43 -0.11 1.79
N ARG A 179 -7.27 -0.17 3.11
CA ARG A 179 -8.06 -1.04 3.99
C ARG A 179 -9.54 -0.64 3.92
N ASP A 180 -9.84 0.64 4.06
CA ASP A 180 -11.22 1.14 4.07
C ASP A 180 -11.88 0.94 2.70
N ARG A 181 -11.16 1.16 1.61
CA ARG A 181 -11.63 0.86 0.25
C ARG A 181 -11.82 -0.64 0.01
N LEU A 182 -10.98 -1.51 0.57
CA LEU A 182 -11.17 -2.97 0.51
C LEU A 182 -12.40 -3.41 1.31
N LEU A 183 -12.71 -2.73 2.42
CA LEU A 183 -13.91 -2.93 3.21
C LEU A 183 -15.16 -2.43 2.47
N GLU A 184 -15.09 -1.29 1.77
CA GLU A 184 -16.18 -0.76 0.93
C GLU A 184 -16.43 -1.63 -0.32
N LEU A 185 -15.37 -2.19 -0.92
CA LEU A 185 -15.45 -3.13 -2.05
C LEU A 185 -15.79 -4.56 -1.63
N ALA A 186 -15.95 -4.84 -0.33
CA ALA A 186 -16.42 -6.12 0.15
C ALA A 186 -17.88 -6.31 -0.29
N HIS A 187 -18.03 -6.91 -1.48
CA HIS A 187 -19.26 -7.55 -1.94
C HIS A 187 -19.92 -8.33 -0.79
N GLN A 188 -21.25 -8.44 -0.83
CA GLN A 188 -21.99 -9.35 0.07
C GLN A 188 -21.22 -10.68 0.15
N PRO A 189 -20.78 -11.12 1.34
CA PRO A 189 -19.94 -12.28 1.47
C PRO A 189 -20.62 -13.47 0.80
N HIS A 190 -19.93 -14.10 -0.15
CA HIS A 190 -20.45 -15.31 -0.79
C HIS A 190 -20.48 -16.42 0.25
N VAL A 191 -21.67 -16.72 0.78
CA VAL A 191 -21.85 -17.70 1.86
C VAL A 191 -21.95 -19.10 1.26
N LEU A 192 -20.84 -19.85 1.28
CA LEU A 192 -20.77 -21.26 0.85
C LEU A 192 -21.45 -22.25 1.82
N GLY A 193 -22.15 -21.74 2.84
CA GLY A 193 -22.77 -22.54 3.90
C GLY A 193 -21.77 -23.07 4.93
N ARG A 194 -22.15 -24.13 5.65
CA ARG A 194 -21.30 -24.79 6.65
C ARG A 194 -20.28 -25.71 5.97
N MET A 195 -19.09 -25.82 6.54
CA MET A 195 -18.06 -26.77 6.13
C MET A 195 -18.27 -28.11 6.87
N ASP A 196 -19.35 -28.82 6.55
CA ASP A 196 -19.78 -30.04 7.25
C ASP A 196 -19.74 -31.30 6.38
N ARG A 197 -19.38 -31.19 5.09
CA ARG A 197 -19.28 -32.33 4.19
C ARG A 197 -17.98 -33.08 4.40
N GLN A 198 -18.04 -34.16 5.16
CA GLN A 198 -16.88 -35.01 5.41
C GLN A 198 -16.53 -35.86 4.17
N CYS A 199 -15.25 -35.87 3.80
CA CYS A 199 -14.71 -36.73 2.75
C CYS A 199 -14.64 -38.20 3.23
N PRO A 200 -15.14 -39.16 2.44
CA PRO A 200 -15.16 -40.58 2.85
C PRO A 200 -13.77 -41.23 2.87
N HIS A 201 -12.76 -40.64 2.23
CA HIS A 201 -11.43 -41.25 2.13
C HIS A 201 -10.42 -40.72 3.15
N CYS A 202 -10.55 -39.46 3.57
CA CYS A 202 -9.55 -38.81 4.44
C CYS A 202 -10.16 -37.98 5.57
N SER A 203 -11.49 -38.05 5.75
CA SER A 203 -12.23 -37.35 6.81
C SER A 203 -12.13 -35.82 6.80
N ALA A 204 -11.57 -35.22 5.75
CA ALA A 204 -11.49 -33.77 5.57
C ALA A 204 -12.90 -33.17 5.44
N LEU A 205 -13.15 -32.06 6.13
CA LEU A 205 -14.36 -31.27 5.99
C LEU A 205 -14.28 -30.41 4.72
N ARG A 206 -15.41 -30.29 4.03
CA ARG A 206 -15.55 -29.53 2.78
C ARG A 206 -16.85 -28.73 2.81
N TRP A 207 -16.92 -27.69 1.99
CA TRP A 207 -18.17 -27.02 1.67
C TRP A 207 -18.98 -27.80 0.63
N THR A 208 -20.26 -27.45 0.47
CA THR A 208 -21.19 -28.22 -0.38
C THR A 208 -20.80 -28.21 -1.86
N ASP A 209 -20.32 -27.08 -2.36
CA ASP A 209 -19.97 -26.91 -3.78
C ASP A 209 -18.49 -27.18 -4.09
N GLU A 210 -17.72 -27.68 -3.11
CA GLU A 210 -16.31 -28.01 -3.33
C GLU A 210 -16.11 -29.32 -4.09
N PRO A 211 -15.18 -29.37 -5.05
CA PRO A 211 -14.92 -30.57 -5.81
C PRO A 211 -14.35 -31.66 -4.90
N ALA A 212 -14.79 -32.91 -5.13
CA ALA A 212 -14.37 -34.04 -4.31
C ALA A 212 -12.85 -34.30 -4.32
N SER A 213 -12.14 -33.78 -5.32
CA SER A 213 -10.70 -33.88 -5.47
C SER A 213 -9.89 -32.95 -4.57
N ILE A 214 -10.50 -31.92 -3.97
CA ILE A 214 -9.78 -30.83 -3.28
C ILE A 214 -8.89 -31.31 -2.13
N CYS A 215 -9.35 -32.31 -1.37
CA CYS A 215 -8.66 -32.75 -0.15
C CYS A 215 -7.65 -33.89 -0.39
N CYS A 216 -8.07 -34.99 -1.02
CA CYS A 216 -7.25 -36.20 -1.17
C CYS A 216 -7.28 -36.76 -2.59
N HIS A 217 -7.78 -35.98 -3.56
CA HIS A 217 -7.88 -36.41 -4.96
C HIS A 217 -8.63 -37.75 -5.10
N ALA A 218 -9.80 -37.85 -4.44
CA ALA A 218 -10.60 -39.08 -4.36
C ALA A 218 -9.82 -40.29 -3.80
N GLY A 219 -9.13 -40.09 -2.67
CA GLY A 219 -8.40 -41.15 -1.95
C GLY A 219 -7.00 -41.48 -2.47
N LYS A 220 -6.55 -40.83 -3.55
CA LYS A 220 -5.21 -41.05 -4.13
C LYS A 220 -4.08 -40.44 -3.28
N THR A 221 -4.39 -39.41 -2.49
CA THR A 221 -3.43 -38.71 -1.64
C THR A 221 -3.90 -38.82 -0.19
N VAL A 222 -3.63 -39.95 0.44
CA VAL A 222 -3.82 -40.16 1.89
C VAL A 222 -2.45 -40.24 2.54
N LEU A 223 -2.08 -39.20 3.27
CA LEU A 223 -0.80 -39.13 3.98
C LEU A 223 -0.98 -39.61 5.42
N GLU A 224 0.12 -40.02 6.04
CA GLU A 224 0.15 -40.33 7.46
C GLU A 224 -0.28 -39.11 8.29
N GLN A 225 -1.01 -39.39 9.37
CA GLN A 225 -1.48 -38.33 10.26
C GLN A 225 -0.29 -37.74 11.02
N ARG A 226 -0.14 -36.41 10.94
CA ARG A 226 0.87 -35.70 11.73
C ARG A 226 0.52 -35.74 13.21
N ARG A 227 1.56 -35.80 14.04
CA ARG A 227 1.42 -35.73 15.49
C ARG A 227 0.98 -34.33 15.88
N ASP A 228 0.20 -34.23 16.95
CA ASP A 228 -0.09 -32.94 17.57
C ASP A 228 1.24 -32.30 18.03
N PRO A 229 1.41 -30.96 17.86
CA PRO A 229 2.63 -30.29 18.30
C PRO A 229 2.80 -30.39 19.82
N PRO A 230 4.03 -30.21 20.34
CA PRO A 230 4.29 -30.19 21.77
C PRO A 230 3.35 -29.23 22.52
N ASP A 231 2.93 -29.58 23.73
CA ASP A 231 1.88 -28.88 24.48
C ASP A 231 2.11 -27.38 24.61
N VAL A 232 3.36 -26.97 24.88
CA VAL A 232 3.76 -25.55 24.93
C VAL A 232 3.40 -24.83 23.63
N LEU A 233 3.80 -25.40 22.49
CA LEU A 233 3.54 -24.85 21.17
C LEU A 233 2.04 -24.90 20.81
N LYS A 234 1.35 -25.97 21.18
CA LYS A 234 -0.10 -26.10 20.98
C LYS A 234 -0.87 -25.01 21.74
N ARG A 235 -0.53 -24.76 23.00
CA ARG A 235 -1.14 -23.70 23.83
C ARG A 235 -0.81 -22.31 23.29
N LEU A 236 0.41 -22.10 22.81
CA LEU A 236 0.81 -20.85 22.16
C LEU A 236 -0.05 -20.56 20.91
N LEU A 237 -0.22 -21.57 20.05
CA LEU A 237 -0.97 -21.50 18.80
C LEU A 237 -2.50 -21.32 19.01
N THR A 238 -3.04 -21.90 20.09
CA THR A 238 -4.49 -21.84 20.41
C THR A 238 -4.91 -20.62 21.21
N GLY A 239 -3.97 -19.89 21.82
CA GLY A 239 -4.29 -18.72 22.66
C GLY A 239 -4.34 -19.02 24.16
N GLU A 240 -3.98 -20.24 24.58
CA GLU A 240 -4.06 -20.73 25.96
C GLU A 240 -2.78 -20.49 26.78
N HIS A 241 -1.76 -19.90 26.17
CA HIS A 241 -0.51 -19.54 26.82
C HIS A 241 -0.49 -18.03 27.17
N PRO A 242 0.09 -17.61 28.32
CA PRO A 242 0.17 -16.18 28.68
C PRO A 242 0.82 -15.30 27.60
N PHE A 243 1.80 -15.86 26.87
CA PHE A 243 2.49 -15.15 25.79
C PHE A 243 1.90 -15.37 24.40
N SER A 244 0.75 -16.06 24.26
CA SER A 244 0.16 -16.41 22.95
C SER A 244 -0.09 -15.20 22.05
N SER A 245 -0.64 -14.10 22.60
CA SER A 245 -0.94 -12.91 21.78
C SER A 245 0.33 -12.30 21.17
N GLN A 246 1.39 -12.19 21.98
CA GLN A 246 2.67 -11.66 21.54
C GLN A 246 3.38 -12.63 20.58
N PHE A 247 3.36 -13.93 20.90
CA PHE A 247 3.88 -14.99 20.06
C PHE A 247 3.25 -14.98 18.67
N LEU A 248 1.91 -15.00 18.57
CA LEU A 248 1.20 -15.03 17.29
C LEU A 248 1.43 -13.76 16.44
N LYS A 249 1.64 -12.60 17.10
CA LYS A 249 1.98 -11.35 16.42
C LYS A 249 3.35 -11.42 15.77
N ASP A 250 4.32 -12.01 16.46
CA ASP A 250 5.74 -12.08 16.09
C ASP A 250 6.22 -13.50 15.70
N ILE A 251 5.29 -14.40 15.35
CA ILE A 251 5.59 -15.83 15.10
C ILE A 251 6.65 -16.03 14.00
N ARG A 252 6.66 -15.17 12.97
CA ARG A 252 7.69 -15.18 11.92
C ARG A 252 9.08 -14.85 12.47
N LYS A 253 9.17 -13.93 13.44
CA LYS A 253 10.44 -13.59 14.10
C LYS A 253 10.90 -14.71 15.01
N TYR A 254 10.00 -15.35 15.76
CA TYR A 254 10.34 -16.54 16.54
C TYR A 254 10.81 -17.70 15.66
N ASN A 255 10.14 -17.95 14.54
CA ASN A 255 10.58 -18.97 13.59
C ASN A 255 11.94 -18.61 12.98
N GLY A 256 12.13 -17.37 12.53
CA GLY A 256 13.42 -16.88 12.02
C GLY A 256 14.53 -16.87 13.06
N ALA A 257 14.21 -16.78 14.35
CA ALA A 257 15.18 -16.94 15.41
C ALA A 257 15.64 -18.39 15.55
N LEU A 258 14.80 -19.37 15.19
CA LEU A 258 14.96 -20.80 15.48
C LEU A 258 15.20 -21.68 14.25
N HIS A 259 14.98 -21.19 13.03
CA HIS A 259 15.22 -21.97 11.81
C HIS A 259 16.71 -22.32 11.64
N MET A 260 16.97 -23.46 11.01
CA MET A 260 18.33 -23.98 10.80
C MET A 260 18.95 -23.52 9.49
N THR A 261 18.12 -23.07 8.57
CA THR A 261 18.50 -22.66 7.23
C THR A 261 18.51 -21.15 7.07
N SER A 262 19.35 -20.70 6.14
CA SER A 262 19.36 -19.34 5.63
C SER A 262 18.65 -19.29 4.29
N LEU A 263 18.01 -18.16 3.99
CA LEU A 263 17.33 -17.97 2.71
C LEU A 263 18.28 -17.33 1.68
N GLY A 264 18.56 -18.06 0.62
CA GLY A 264 19.36 -17.59 -0.52
C GLY A 264 18.48 -17.03 -1.63
N SER A 265 18.82 -15.83 -2.13
CA SER A 265 18.18 -15.22 -3.30
C SER A 265 19.18 -14.35 -4.06
N ARG A 266 19.02 -14.20 -5.38
CA ARG A 266 19.80 -13.22 -6.15
C ARG A 266 19.02 -11.91 -6.20
N GLN A 267 19.47 -10.92 -5.46
CA GLN A 267 18.91 -9.57 -5.53
C GLN A 267 19.36 -8.90 -6.83
N ARG A 268 18.43 -8.28 -7.55
CA ARG A 268 18.74 -7.42 -8.70
C ARG A 268 18.65 -5.97 -8.27
N GLU A 269 19.78 -5.30 -8.17
CA GLU A 269 19.82 -3.85 -8.02
C GLU A 269 19.48 -3.21 -9.37
N GLN A 270 18.50 -2.31 -9.38
CA GLN A 270 18.21 -1.49 -10.56
C GLN A 270 18.83 -0.10 -10.38
N PRO A 271 19.50 0.46 -11.41
CA PRO A 271 20.03 1.82 -11.33
C PRO A 271 18.89 2.85 -11.22
N GLY A 272 19.07 3.83 -10.33
CA GLY A 272 18.05 4.82 -9.97
C GLY A 272 17.31 4.49 -8.68
N TRP A 273 16.48 5.41 -8.18
CA TRP A 273 15.66 5.14 -7.01
C TRP A 273 14.51 4.19 -7.37
N ASN A 274 14.52 3.00 -6.78
CA ASN A 274 13.44 2.03 -6.87
C ASN A 274 13.09 1.54 -5.45
N PRO A 275 11.86 1.76 -4.96
CA PRO A 275 11.44 1.31 -3.62
C PRO A 275 11.17 -0.19 -3.54
N SER A 276 11.43 -0.95 -4.62
CA SER A 276 11.10 -2.37 -4.73
C SER A 276 12.34 -3.24 -4.50
N PHE A 277 12.22 -4.20 -3.58
CA PHE A 277 13.20 -5.28 -3.42
C PHE A 277 12.94 -6.36 -4.47
N ILE A 278 13.79 -6.43 -5.50
CA ILE A 278 13.59 -7.35 -6.64
C ILE A 278 14.47 -8.57 -6.45
N LEU A 279 13.83 -9.68 -6.14
CA LEU A 279 14.44 -11.01 -6.14
C LEU A 279 14.34 -11.61 -7.54
N HIS A 280 15.46 -12.14 -8.02
CA HIS A 280 15.57 -12.81 -9.30
C HIS A 280 15.95 -14.27 -9.11
N GLY A 281 15.29 -15.16 -9.85
CA GLY A 281 15.50 -16.60 -9.77
C GLY A 281 14.73 -17.26 -8.62
N GLN A 282 15.04 -18.54 -8.41
CA GLN A 282 14.38 -19.38 -7.43
C GLN A 282 14.96 -19.16 -6.02
N MET A 283 14.10 -19.08 -5.02
CA MET A 283 14.50 -19.00 -3.61
C MET A 283 14.96 -20.38 -3.16
N HIS A 284 16.11 -20.45 -2.51
CA HIS A 284 16.68 -21.72 -2.08
C HIS A 284 17.12 -21.63 -0.62
N HIS A 285 16.88 -22.69 0.13
CA HIS A 285 17.35 -22.80 1.51
C HIS A 285 18.80 -23.24 1.49
N ARG A 286 19.62 -22.62 2.35
CA ARG A 286 21.04 -22.94 2.49
C ARG A 286 21.37 -23.25 3.94
N ILE A 287 22.19 -24.25 4.16
CA ILE A 287 22.68 -24.63 5.48
C ILE A 287 24.20 -24.62 5.50
N GLY A 288 24.78 -24.10 6.58
CA GLY A 288 26.24 -24.02 6.76
C GLY A 288 26.80 -25.22 7.52
N SER A 289 28.08 -25.13 7.89
CA SER A 289 28.72 -26.06 8.82
C SER A 289 27.97 -26.14 10.15
N LEU A 290 28.20 -27.22 10.89
CA LEU A 290 27.57 -27.45 12.19
C LEU A 290 28.09 -26.48 13.27
N LEU A 291 29.36 -26.06 13.18
CA LEU A 291 29.96 -25.08 14.09
C LEU A 291 30.50 -23.87 13.31
N PRO A 292 30.55 -22.69 13.96
CA PRO A 292 31.19 -21.51 13.37
C PRO A 292 32.69 -21.76 13.15
N ASP A 293 33.34 -21.00 12.28
CA ASP A 293 34.80 -21.01 12.20
C ASP A 293 35.41 -20.26 13.40
N PRO A 294 36.67 -20.53 13.78
CA PRO A 294 37.30 -19.86 14.92
C PRO A 294 37.29 -18.33 14.75
N GLY A 295 36.66 -17.63 15.69
CA GLY A 295 36.52 -16.16 15.67
C GLY A 295 35.19 -15.66 15.10
N ASP A 296 34.42 -16.51 14.43
CA ASP A 296 33.11 -16.15 13.89
C ASP A 296 31.97 -16.38 14.91
N ALA A 297 30.95 -15.53 14.83
CA ALA A 297 29.71 -15.72 15.59
C ALA A 297 28.87 -16.85 14.99
N ALA A 298 28.25 -17.67 15.84
CA ALA A 298 27.35 -18.75 15.41
C ALA A 298 26.09 -18.19 14.72
N ARG A 299 25.68 -18.81 13.61
CA ARG A 299 24.49 -18.42 12.83
C ARG A 299 23.62 -19.63 12.46
N PHE A 300 22.30 -19.40 12.36
CA PHE A 300 21.31 -20.41 11.93
C PHE A 300 21.45 -21.74 12.70
N CYS A 301 21.65 -22.87 12.00
CA CYS A 301 21.82 -24.19 12.59
C CYS A 301 22.93 -24.25 13.67
N GLN A 302 24.02 -23.49 13.51
CA GLN A 302 25.15 -23.52 14.44
C GLN A 302 24.77 -23.09 15.85
N VAL A 303 23.76 -22.23 15.96
CA VAL A 303 23.31 -21.68 17.24
C VAL A 303 22.76 -22.77 18.15
N PHE A 304 22.29 -23.90 17.62
CA PHE A 304 21.81 -25.04 18.41
C PHE A 304 22.92 -25.85 19.09
N PHE A 305 24.19 -25.63 18.75
CA PHE A 305 25.29 -26.49 19.20
C PHE A 305 26.41 -25.72 19.92
N VAL A 306 26.14 -24.48 20.32
CA VAL A 306 27.05 -23.62 21.10
C VAL A 306 26.44 -23.31 22.45
N ASP A 307 27.24 -23.14 23.49
CA ASP A 307 26.72 -23.02 24.87
C ASP A 307 25.82 -21.78 25.07
N GLN A 308 26.09 -20.71 24.33
CA GLN A 308 25.42 -19.42 24.47
C GLN A 308 24.29 -19.20 23.45
N GLU A 309 23.43 -20.21 23.24
CA GLU A 309 22.38 -20.18 22.21
C GLU A 309 21.47 -18.93 22.32
N LEU A 310 20.93 -18.69 23.53
CA LEU A 310 19.94 -17.63 23.75
C LEU A 310 20.53 -16.25 23.46
N GLN A 311 21.69 -15.91 24.03
CA GLN A 311 22.33 -14.63 23.80
C GLN A 311 22.71 -14.46 22.33
N ASN A 312 23.17 -15.53 21.66
CA ASN A 312 23.45 -15.48 20.24
C ASN A 312 22.20 -15.14 19.42
N ARG A 313 21.03 -15.71 19.74
CA ARG A 313 19.75 -15.35 19.06
C ARG A 313 19.33 -13.92 19.37
N LEU A 314 19.47 -13.48 20.62
CA LEU A 314 19.06 -12.13 21.04
C LEU A 314 19.86 -11.01 20.37
N GLN A 315 21.09 -11.27 19.90
CA GLN A 315 21.89 -10.27 19.18
C GLN A 315 21.23 -9.75 17.89
N TRP A 316 20.37 -10.53 17.25
CA TRP A 316 19.75 -10.19 15.96
C TRP A 316 18.21 -10.26 15.98
N THR A 317 17.62 -10.61 17.13
CA THR A 317 16.16 -10.73 17.30
C THR A 317 15.62 -9.69 18.27
N ALA A 318 15.59 -8.43 17.81
CA ALA A 318 15.09 -7.32 18.61
C ALA A 318 13.59 -7.46 18.93
N GLY A 319 13.25 -7.30 20.22
CA GLY A 319 11.86 -7.23 20.68
C GLY A 319 11.15 -8.58 20.83
N LEU A 320 11.88 -9.70 20.82
CA LEU A 320 11.33 -10.99 21.25
C LEU A 320 11.34 -11.11 22.78
N ASN A 321 10.42 -11.92 23.32
CA ASN A 321 10.44 -12.28 24.73
C ASN A 321 11.45 -13.40 24.97
N ASP A 322 12.49 -13.11 25.76
CA ASP A 322 13.63 -13.99 26.04
C ASP A 322 13.20 -15.30 26.71
N THR A 323 12.30 -15.24 27.69
CA THR A 323 11.80 -16.42 28.41
C THR A 323 11.08 -17.37 27.46
N LEU A 324 10.21 -16.84 26.59
CA LEU A 324 9.48 -17.64 25.60
C LEU A 324 10.43 -18.21 24.54
N LEU A 325 11.43 -17.44 24.10
CA LEU A 325 12.41 -17.93 23.14
C LEU A 325 13.22 -19.10 23.72
N GLN A 326 13.62 -19.00 24.99
CA GLN A 326 14.30 -20.08 25.71
C GLN A 326 13.42 -21.32 25.86
N GLU A 327 12.13 -21.15 26.17
CA GLU A 327 11.17 -22.24 26.27
C GLU A 327 10.99 -22.97 24.92
N LEU A 328 10.81 -22.22 23.82
CA LEU A 328 10.71 -22.78 22.47
C LEU A 328 11.98 -23.52 22.05
N GLN A 329 13.16 -22.98 22.39
CA GLN A 329 14.43 -23.64 22.15
C GLN A 329 14.51 -24.99 22.88
N ALA A 330 14.13 -25.02 24.16
CA ALA A 330 14.12 -26.26 24.94
C ALA A 330 13.19 -27.31 24.33
N VAL A 331 11.99 -26.90 23.88
CA VAL A 331 11.04 -27.78 23.18
C VAL A 331 11.67 -28.39 21.92
N LEU A 332 12.39 -27.59 21.12
CA LEU A 332 13.04 -28.10 19.90
C LEU A 332 14.18 -29.07 20.22
N HIS A 333 14.99 -28.82 21.26
CA HIS A 333 16.02 -29.78 21.70
C HIS A 333 15.41 -31.12 22.14
N ASP A 334 14.24 -31.09 22.78
CA ASP A 334 13.58 -32.29 23.30
C ASP A 334 12.98 -33.15 22.18
N CYS A 335 12.31 -32.52 21.21
CA CYS A 335 11.44 -33.26 20.28
C CYS A 335 11.92 -33.30 18.82
N ASN A 336 12.68 -32.33 18.34
CA ASN A 336 13.04 -32.21 16.93
C ASN A 336 14.07 -33.29 16.54
N SER A 337 13.80 -34.09 15.51
CA SER A 337 14.71 -35.15 15.06
C SER A 337 16.05 -34.59 14.56
N TYR A 338 16.02 -33.53 13.74
CA TYR A 338 17.21 -32.90 13.21
C TYR A 338 18.09 -32.29 14.31
N VAL A 339 17.51 -31.54 15.26
CA VAL A 339 18.30 -30.97 16.37
C VAL A 339 19.05 -32.08 17.11
N ARG A 340 18.35 -33.15 17.49
CA ARG A 340 18.93 -34.26 18.26
C ARG A 340 20.01 -35.00 17.48
N SER A 341 19.72 -35.41 16.25
CA SER A 341 20.68 -36.16 15.44
C SER A 341 21.92 -35.34 15.07
N LEU A 342 21.74 -34.06 14.73
CA LEU A 342 22.87 -33.17 14.43
C LEU A 342 23.69 -32.86 15.68
N LYS A 343 23.05 -32.68 16.85
CA LYS A 343 23.75 -32.50 18.12
C LYS A 343 24.60 -33.72 18.47
N SER A 344 24.04 -34.93 18.38
CA SER A 344 24.78 -36.17 18.57
C SER A 344 25.96 -36.30 17.60
N ALA A 345 25.79 -35.88 16.34
CA ALA A 345 26.89 -35.83 15.39
C ALA A 345 27.97 -34.82 15.81
N VAL A 346 27.60 -33.61 16.22
CA VAL A 346 28.56 -32.61 16.72
C VAL A 346 29.34 -33.13 17.91
N ASP A 347 28.68 -33.73 18.90
CA ASP A 347 29.31 -34.25 20.11
C ASP A 347 30.33 -35.34 19.78
N LEU A 348 29.98 -36.28 18.88
CA LEU A 348 30.89 -37.31 18.41
C LEU A 348 32.12 -36.70 17.70
N LEU A 349 31.89 -35.80 16.75
CA LEU A 349 32.94 -35.17 15.95
C LEU A 349 33.86 -34.25 16.78
N ARG A 350 33.37 -33.70 17.89
CA ARG A 350 34.19 -32.97 18.88
C ARG A 350 35.04 -33.90 19.72
N SER A 351 34.50 -35.06 20.10
CA SER A 351 35.18 -36.01 20.97
C SER A 351 36.32 -36.78 20.29
N ASP A 352 36.24 -36.96 18.96
CA ASP A 352 37.23 -37.73 18.20
C ASP A 352 37.97 -36.86 17.17
N PRO A 353 39.26 -36.55 17.40
CA PRO A 353 40.09 -35.82 16.46
C PRO A 353 40.19 -36.45 15.06
N GLN A 354 40.07 -37.78 14.96
CA GLN A 354 40.15 -38.50 13.68
C GLN A 354 38.93 -38.27 12.80
N LEU A 355 37.81 -37.86 13.40
CA LEU A 355 36.55 -37.62 12.72
C LEU A 355 36.33 -36.15 12.35
N GLN A 356 37.25 -35.23 12.64
CA GLN A 356 37.03 -33.80 12.36
C GLN A 356 36.85 -33.48 10.86
N SER A 357 37.37 -34.31 9.96
CA SER A 357 37.16 -34.20 8.51
C SER A 357 35.89 -34.90 8.01
N ALA A 358 35.20 -35.66 8.88
CA ALA A 358 34.03 -36.43 8.50
C ALA A 358 32.87 -35.53 8.06
N ARG A 359 32.02 -36.09 7.19
CA ARG A 359 30.87 -35.40 6.61
C ARG A 359 29.60 -35.93 7.24
N VAL A 360 28.72 -35.02 7.62
CA VAL A 360 27.40 -35.32 8.18
C VAL A 360 26.38 -35.19 7.06
N VAL A 361 25.71 -36.27 6.69
CA VAL A 361 24.83 -36.33 5.52
C VAL A 361 23.39 -36.42 5.97
N ILE A 362 22.55 -35.46 5.58
CA ILE A 362 21.10 -35.60 5.66
C ILE A 362 20.65 -36.35 4.39
N ASN A 363 20.13 -37.55 4.56
CA ASN A 363 19.84 -38.43 3.44
C ASN A 363 18.44 -38.14 2.85
N PRO A 364 18.33 -37.85 1.53
CA PRO A 364 17.06 -37.58 0.86
C PRO A 364 16.12 -38.79 0.81
N ASP A 365 16.68 -39.99 0.88
CA ASP A 365 15.98 -41.28 0.79
C ASP A 365 15.93 -41.99 2.15
N ALA A 366 16.19 -41.28 3.26
CA ALA A 366 16.05 -41.84 4.59
C ALA A 366 14.63 -42.40 4.82
N ARG A 367 14.53 -43.49 5.57
CA ARG A 367 13.24 -44.09 5.89
C ARG A 367 12.46 -43.16 6.82
N PRO A 368 11.15 -42.92 6.60
CA PRO A 368 10.33 -42.14 7.54
C PRO A 368 10.36 -42.73 8.96
N SER A 369 10.26 -41.86 9.96
CA SER A 369 10.24 -42.27 11.37
C SER A 369 9.02 -43.16 11.68
N GLY A 370 9.25 -44.43 12.04
CA GLY A 370 8.21 -45.34 12.57
C GLY A 370 7.89 -46.60 11.76
N GLU A 371 8.55 -46.88 10.64
CA GLU A 371 8.32 -48.11 9.87
C GLU A 371 9.07 -49.35 10.42
N HIS A 372 8.44 -50.54 10.30
CA HIS A 372 8.91 -51.81 10.85
C HIS A 372 10.24 -52.30 10.22
N VAL A 373 11.15 -52.77 11.06
CA VAL A 373 12.57 -53.11 10.82
C VAL A 373 12.81 -54.28 9.83
N ARG A 374 11.80 -55.03 9.41
CA ARG A 374 12.00 -56.37 8.80
C ARG A 374 11.52 -56.54 7.36
N ARG A 375 12.00 -55.76 6.38
CA ARG A 375 11.79 -56.18 4.98
C ARG A 375 12.93 -56.09 3.96
N PHE A 376 14.03 -55.37 4.16
CA PHE A 376 15.26 -55.54 3.34
C PHE A 376 16.49 -54.98 4.09
N ASN A 377 17.62 -55.68 4.02
CA ASN A 377 18.88 -55.39 4.72
C ASN A 377 19.64 -54.20 4.07
N LEU A 378 19.28 -52.96 4.42
CA LEU A 378 20.08 -51.75 4.18
C LEU A 378 20.48 -51.13 5.53
N PRO A 379 21.68 -50.52 5.68
CA PRO A 379 22.20 -50.13 6.98
C PRO A 379 21.40 -49.02 7.68
N GLU A 380 21.33 -49.18 9.00
CA GLU A 380 20.69 -48.49 10.14
C GLU A 380 20.48 -46.95 10.19
N CYS A 381 20.82 -46.14 9.19
CA CYS A 381 21.04 -44.72 9.48
C CYS A 381 19.76 -43.93 9.81
N SER A 382 19.86 -43.15 10.90
CA SER A 382 18.99 -42.01 11.20
C SER A 382 18.92 -41.05 10.00
N GLU A 383 17.94 -40.13 9.95
CA GLU A 383 17.84 -39.09 8.90
C GLU A 383 19.17 -38.38 8.61
N VAL A 384 20.07 -38.36 9.59
CA VAL A 384 21.44 -37.88 9.54
C VAL A 384 22.44 -39.04 9.70
N GLY A 385 23.38 -39.20 8.77
CA GLY A 385 24.49 -40.17 8.86
C GLY A 385 25.86 -39.48 8.93
N ILE A 386 26.88 -40.16 9.45
CA ILE A 386 28.27 -39.68 9.45
C ILE A 386 29.08 -40.52 8.47
N LEU A 387 29.73 -39.86 7.50
CA LEU A 387 30.61 -40.46 6.52
C LEU A 387 32.06 -40.09 6.84
N THR A 388 32.89 -41.09 7.11
CA THR A 388 34.33 -40.93 7.38
C THR A 388 35.13 -41.09 6.10
N ASP A 389 36.12 -40.22 5.87
CA ASP A 389 37.01 -40.26 4.69
C ASP A 389 38.10 -41.37 4.78
N LEU A 390 37.86 -42.47 5.51
CA LEU A 390 38.81 -43.56 5.71
C LEU A 390 38.57 -44.72 4.71
N GLY A 391 39.36 -44.75 3.63
CA GLY A 391 39.54 -45.94 2.78
C GLY A 391 39.76 -45.65 1.29
N ASP A 392 41.01 -45.83 0.83
CA ASP A 392 41.49 -45.68 -0.55
C ASP A 392 40.82 -46.62 -1.58
N ALA A 393 40.88 -46.18 -2.85
CA ALA A 393 40.61 -46.92 -4.09
C ALA A 393 39.19 -47.53 -4.27
N ASP A 394 38.41 -46.93 -5.16
CA ASP A 394 37.16 -47.45 -5.77
C ASP A 394 35.89 -47.57 -4.91
N GLY A 395 35.87 -46.99 -3.70
CA GLY A 395 34.72 -47.13 -2.78
C GLY A 395 34.20 -45.84 -2.13
N VAL A 396 34.22 -44.70 -2.82
CA VAL A 396 33.55 -43.50 -2.28
C VAL A 396 32.06 -43.80 -2.19
N VAL A 397 31.49 -43.89 -0.98
CA VAL A 397 30.04 -43.74 -0.79
C VAL A 397 29.74 -42.30 -1.21
N GLN A 398 29.49 -42.11 -2.50
CA GLN A 398 29.12 -40.81 -3.04
C GLN A 398 27.78 -40.48 -2.42
N ALA A 399 27.77 -39.49 -1.53
CA ALA A 399 26.55 -38.85 -1.12
C ALA A 399 25.76 -38.54 -2.40
N GLN A 400 24.54 -39.06 -2.49
CA GLN A 400 23.73 -38.90 -3.70
C GLN A 400 23.63 -37.42 -4.05
N TRP A 401 23.45 -37.10 -5.33
CA TRP A 401 23.43 -35.70 -5.85
C TRP A 401 22.43 -34.75 -5.14
N ARG A 402 21.50 -35.27 -4.34
CA ARG A 402 20.50 -34.50 -3.57
C ARG A 402 20.80 -34.41 -2.08
N SER A 403 21.83 -35.09 -1.60
CA SER A 403 22.12 -35.17 -0.17
C SER A 403 22.66 -33.85 0.33
N VAL A 404 22.24 -33.46 1.54
CA VAL A 404 22.77 -32.27 2.20
C VAL A 404 23.98 -32.70 3.02
N VAL A 405 25.17 -32.25 2.61
CA VAL A 405 26.45 -32.70 3.18
C VAL A 405 27.05 -31.61 4.05
N LEU A 406 26.89 -31.75 5.36
CA LEU A 406 27.42 -30.83 6.36
C LEU A 406 28.82 -31.26 6.81
N ARG A 407 29.61 -30.30 7.28
CA ARG A 407 30.90 -30.54 7.92
C ARG A 407 30.89 -29.96 9.33
N LEU A 408 31.81 -30.41 10.17
CA LEU A 408 31.97 -29.84 11.51
C LEU A 408 32.25 -28.33 11.44
N ARG A 409 33.22 -27.93 10.61
CA ARG A 409 33.61 -26.53 10.32
C ARG A 409 33.96 -26.36 8.84
N GLY A 410 33.93 -25.12 8.33
CA GLY A 410 34.18 -24.82 6.91
C GLY A 410 33.22 -25.49 5.92
N GLY A 411 33.67 -25.67 4.66
CA GLY A 411 32.89 -26.36 3.62
C GLY A 411 31.82 -25.53 2.91
N GLY A 412 31.66 -24.26 3.31
CA GLY A 412 30.74 -23.32 2.68
C GLY A 412 29.25 -23.62 2.93
N LEU A 413 28.39 -22.85 2.29
CA LEU A 413 26.94 -23.05 2.33
C LEU A 413 26.52 -24.13 1.34
N GLN A 414 25.75 -25.12 1.81
CA GLN A 414 25.13 -26.15 1.01
C GLN A 414 23.69 -25.76 0.66
N GLU A 415 23.30 -25.95 -0.59
CA GLU A 415 21.94 -25.72 -1.04
C GLU A 415 21.05 -26.93 -0.75
N ILE A 416 19.89 -26.70 -0.16
CA ILE A 416 18.86 -27.71 0.05
C ILE A 416 17.85 -27.56 -1.08
N SER A 417 17.73 -28.61 -1.91
CA SER A 417 16.74 -28.64 -2.99
C SER A 417 15.32 -28.57 -2.42
N GLU A 418 14.42 -27.81 -3.06
CA GLU A 418 12.97 -27.79 -2.75
C GLU A 418 12.30 -29.16 -2.82
N THR A 419 12.93 -30.11 -3.51
CA THR A 419 12.43 -31.47 -3.61
C THR A 419 12.93 -32.38 -2.49
N HIS A 420 13.76 -31.86 -1.57
CA HIS A 420 14.35 -32.57 -0.45
C HIS A 420 13.39 -32.62 0.75
N ARG A 421 13.30 -33.76 1.42
CA ARG A 421 12.36 -33.97 2.53
C ARG A 421 12.60 -33.03 3.73
N SER A 422 13.83 -32.60 3.92
CA SER A 422 14.21 -31.67 4.99
C SER A 422 14.02 -30.20 4.64
N TYR A 423 13.55 -29.86 3.43
CA TYR A 423 13.46 -28.47 2.96
C TYR A 423 12.54 -27.62 3.85
N ASP A 424 11.34 -28.11 4.14
CA ASP A 424 10.35 -27.44 4.98
C ASP A 424 10.67 -27.52 6.49
N PRO A 425 11.01 -28.69 7.08
CA PRO A 425 11.20 -28.78 8.53
C PRO A 425 12.43 -28.03 9.06
N LEU A 426 13.45 -27.80 8.24
CA LEU A 426 14.61 -27.00 8.65
C LEU A 426 14.34 -25.49 8.63
N GLU A 427 13.40 -25.03 7.79
CA GLU A 427 13.03 -23.62 7.67
C GLU A 427 11.85 -23.26 8.59
N TYR A 428 10.83 -24.11 8.66
CA TYR A 428 9.58 -23.85 9.39
C TYR A 428 9.48 -24.71 10.66
N VAL A 429 10.50 -24.63 11.52
CA VAL A 429 10.61 -25.43 12.74
C VAL A 429 9.42 -25.27 13.70
N LEU A 430 8.72 -24.14 13.69
CA LEU A 430 7.52 -23.94 14.52
C LEU A 430 6.23 -24.51 13.91
N LEU A 431 6.22 -24.84 12.61
CA LEU A 431 5.11 -25.56 11.97
C LEU A 431 5.35 -27.08 11.97
N LEU A 432 6.62 -27.48 12.04
CA LEU A 432 7.14 -28.84 11.95
C LEU A 432 8.08 -29.14 13.13
N PRO A 433 7.58 -29.08 14.39
CA PRO A 433 8.42 -29.12 15.57
C PRO A 433 9.20 -30.42 15.73
N TYR A 434 8.67 -31.54 15.24
CA TYR A 434 9.33 -32.84 15.33
C TYR A 434 10.34 -33.08 14.21
N GLY A 435 10.43 -32.17 13.22
CA GLY A 435 11.24 -32.37 12.02
C GLY A 435 10.54 -33.26 10.99
N GLU A 436 9.20 -33.29 10.96
CA GLU A 436 8.47 -34.16 10.03
C GLU A 436 8.78 -33.82 8.58
N ASP A 437 8.89 -34.85 7.75
CA ASP A 437 9.23 -34.69 6.35
C ASP A 437 8.25 -33.79 5.61
N GLY A 438 8.82 -32.83 4.89
CA GLY A 438 8.12 -32.03 3.88
C GLY A 438 7.78 -32.84 2.63
N TRP A 439 7.34 -32.14 1.58
CA TRP A 439 7.15 -32.80 0.29
C TRP A 439 8.51 -33.16 -0.32
N HIS A 440 8.64 -34.36 -0.88
CA HIS A 440 9.85 -34.79 -1.59
C HIS A 440 9.55 -35.53 -2.89
N ILE A 441 10.54 -35.60 -3.79
CA ILE A 441 10.35 -36.18 -5.12
C ILE A 441 9.92 -37.66 -5.09
N GLY A 442 10.28 -38.40 -4.03
CA GLY A 442 9.89 -39.80 -3.84
C GLY A 442 8.37 -39.96 -3.83
N LEU A 443 7.64 -39.07 -3.13
CA LEU A 443 6.18 -39.06 -3.14
C LEU A 443 5.58 -38.91 -4.54
N LYS A 444 6.25 -38.15 -5.42
CA LYS A 444 5.82 -38.01 -6.82
C LYS A 444 6.12 -39.27 -7.63
N LYS A 445 7.31 -39.85 -7.47
CA LYS A 445 7.75 -41.04 -8.21
C LYS A 445 6.99 -42.29 -7.80
N ASP A 446 6.84 -42.51 -6.50
CA ASP A 446 6.31 -43.77 -5.95
C ASP A 446 4.78 -43.75 -5.89
N ARG A 447 4.19 -42.58 -5.59
CA ARG A 447 2.76 -42.44 -5.31
C ARG A 447 2.02 -41.46 -6.22
N GLY A 448 2.71 -40.78 -7.15
CA GLY A 448 2.09 -39.77 -8.02
C GLY A 448 1.59 -38.52 -7.29
N ILE A 449 2.10 -38.26 -6.07
CA ILE A 449 1.72 -37.13 -5.22
C ILE A 449 2.61 -35.92 -5.56
N THR A 450 2.04 -34.93 -6.23
CA THR A 450 2.71 -33.66 -6.50
C THR A 450 2.70 -32.76 -5.26
N MET A 451 3.59 -31.77 -5.23
CA MET A 451 3.67 -30.78 -4.14
C MET A 451 2.32 -30.12 -3.87
N MET A 452 1.60 -29.73 -4.94
CA MET A 452 0.25 -29.18 -4.84
C MET A 452 -0.73 -30.15 -4.15
N LYS A 453 -0.72 -31.45 -4.49
CA LYS A 453 -1.58 -32.44 -3.84
C LYS A 453 -1.22 -32.65 -2.38
N TYR A 454 0.08 -32.66 -2.07
CA TYR A 454 0.59 -32.82 -0.72
C TYR A 454 0.11 -31.68 0.20
N TYR A 455 0.33 -30.44 -0.21
CA TYR A 455 -0.10 -29.28 0.57
C TYR A 455 -1.62 -29.12 0.61
N ALA A 456 -2.31 -29.37 -0.52
CA ALA A 456 -3.77 -29.37 -0.55
C ALA A 456 -4.37 -30.39 0.43
N TYR A 457 -3.69 -31.52 0.70
CA TYR A 457 -4.11 -32.47 1.73
C TYR A 457 -3.84 -31.97 3.15
N LEU A 458 -2.67 -31.38 3.39
CA LEU A 458 -2.26 -30.95 4.72
C LEU A 458 -3.06 -29.77 5.26
N ILE A 459 -3.51 -28.85 4.40
CA ILE A 459 -4.26 -27.66 4.83
C ILE A 459 -5.74 -27.93 5.13
N GLN A 460 -6.24 -29.13 4.87
CA GLN A 460 -7.65 -29.45 5.13
C GLN A 460 -7.93 -29.63 6.61
N VAL A 461 -9.08 -29.12 7.05
CA VAL A 461 -9.58 -29.32 8.41
C VAL A 461 -10.14 -30.73 8.53
N ARG A 462 -9.73 -31.46 9.58
CA ARG A 462 -10.24 -32.80 9.90
C ARG A 462 -10.74 -32.82 11.34
N PRO A 463 -11.92 -33.39 11.63
CA PRO A 463 -12.44 -33.45 12.99
C PRO A 463 -11.46 -34.20 13.91
N GLY A 464 -11.19 -33.62 15.08
CA GLY A 464 -10.32 -34.23 16.09
C GLY A 464 -8.82 -34.20 15.77
N GLN A 465 -8.39 -33.49 14.73
CA GLN A 465 -6.97 -33.35 14.39
C GLN A 465 -6.52 -31.89 14.50
N PHE A 466 -5.42 -31.65 15.21
CA PHE A 466 -4.82 -30.33 15.27
C PHE A 466 -4.05 -30.04 13.97
N ASN A 467 -4.23 -28.85 13.41
CA ASN A 467 -3.56 -28.46 12.17
C ASN A 467 -2.61 -27.27 12.41
N SER A 468 -1.35 -27.57 12.72
CA SER A 468 -0.33 -26.55 13.01
C SER A 468 -0.17 -25.52 11.88
N LEU A 469 -0.37 -25.91 10.62
CA LEU A 469 -0.29 -24.99 9.48
C LEU A 469 -1.37 -23.91 9.57
N LEU A 470 -2.63 -24.30 9.77
CA LEU A 470 -3.74 -23.36 9.85
C LEU A 470 -3.66 -22.45 11.09
N TYR A 471 -3.19 -22.99 12.22
CA TYR A 471 -2.99 -22.20 13.44
C TYR A 471 -1.72 -21.33 13.39
N GLY A 472 -0.80 -21.58 12.46
CA GLY A 472 0.44 -20.79 12.28
C GLY A 472 0.22 -19.33 11.84
N ARG A 473 -1.01 -18.93 11.48
CA ARG A 473 -1.39 -17.56 11.09
C ARG A 473 -0.41 -16.96 10.08
N ARG A 474 0.31 -15.90 10.47
CA ARG A 474 1.26 -15.19 9.61
C ARG A 474 2.40 -16.09 9.17
N LEU A 475 2.79 -17.11 9.94
CA LEU A 475 3.87 -18.01 9.52
C LEU A 475 3.46 -18.90 8.34
N PHE A 476 2.16 -19.19 8.20
CA PHE A 476 1.62 -19.97 7.08
C PHE A 476 1.32 -19.12 5.83
N GLN A 477 1.02 -17.83 6.02
CA GLN A 477 0.89 -16.83 4.94
C GLN A 477 2.24 -16.50 4.33
#